data_AF-A0A0D2JJ99-F1
#
_entry.id   AF-A0A0D2JJ99-F1
#
_cell.length_a   1.000
_cell.length_b   1.000
_cell.length_c   1.000
_cell.angle_alpha   90.00
_cell.angle_beta   90.00
_cell.angle_gamma   90.00
#
_symmetry.space_group_name_H-M   'P 1'
#
loop_
_entity.id
_entity.type
_entity.pdbx_description
1 polymer ?
#
loop_
_entity_poly.entity_id
_entity_poly.type
_entity_poly.pdbx_seq_one_letter_code
_entity_poly.pdbx_strand_id
1 'polypeptide(L)'
;MGNSLRNSSNRPVPVQTVKSKIASLAGPEAAVAPGASAAFTWETQGYGEQFCYVDGARIANSADRIHCESPLNLRVADAGNHTLEVVLLDVCGQTVANGLFFGSWGWRPNIRFTPPAPPPPPVDASGAAVAPAAMPAPLARPANRTRRESAAGSAKRWRAAGATALAGAAALALAL
;
A
#
# COMPACT_ATOMS: atom_id res chain seq x y z
N MET A 1 21.25 -21.90 16.22
CA MET A 1 19.89 -21.76 16.79
C MET A 1 19.06 -21.03 15.73
N GLY A 2 18.08 -21.70 15.11
CA GLY A 2 17.34 -21.13 13.98
C GLY A 2 15.89 -20.88 14.35
N ASN A 3 15.55 -19.64 14.71
CA ASN A 3 14.17 -19.27 15.01
C ASN A 3 13.41 -19.10 13.70
N SER A 4 12.67 -20.14 13.31
CA SER A 4 11.70 -20.06 12.23
C SER A 4 10.59 -19.11 12.65
N LEU A 5 10.50 -17.94 11.99
CA LEU A 5 9.39 -16.98 12.11
C LEU A 5 8.12 -17.58 11.49
N ARG A 6 7.59 -18.66 12.07
CA ARG A 6 6.25 -19.14 11.78
C ARG A 6 5.29 -18.16 12.41
N ASN A 7 4.62 -17.38 11.57
CA ASN A 7 3.47 -16.57 11.93
C ASN A 7 2.48 -17.47 12.70
N SER A 8 2.41 -17.28 14.03
CA SER A 8 1.64 -18.12 14.94
C SER A 8 0.15 -17.76 14.96
N SER A 9 -0.25 -16.74 14.19
CA SER A 9 -1.65 -16.41 13.97
C SER A 9 -2.26 -17.40 12.98
N ASN A 10 -2.79 -18.49 13.50
CA ASN A 10 -3.64 -19.44 12.76
C ASN A 10 -5.03 -18.86 12.41
N ARG A 11 -5.18 -17.52 12.45
CA ARG A 11 -6.40 -16.82 12.03
C ARG A 11 -6.39 -16.71 10.51
N PRO A 12 -7.47 -17.05 9.80
CA PRO A 12 -7.57 -16.83 8.38
C PRO A 12 -7.33 -15.34 8.06
N VAL A 13 -6.27 -15.04 7.33
CA VAL A 13 -6.09 -13.70 6.76
C VAL A 13 -7.03 -13.61 5.56
N PRO A 14 -7.96 -12.64 5.52
CA PRO A 14 -8.85 -12.48 4.37
C PRO A 14 -8.01 -12.17 3.12
N VAL A 15 -8.06 -13.05 2.13
CA VAL A 15 -7.40 -12.82 0.84
C VAL A 15 -8.24 -11.84 0.05
N GLN A 16 -7.72 -10.64 -0.17
CA GLN A 16 -8.39 -9.63 -0.96
C GLN A 16 -8.39 -10.00 -2.45
N THR A 17 -9.57 -10.33 -2.98
CA THR A 17 -9.76 -10.72 -4.39
C THR A 17 -10.14 -9.55 -5.31
N VAL A 18 -10.46 -8.38 -4.74
CA VAL A 18 -10.90 -7.18 -5.46
C VAL A 18 -9.91 -6.05 -5.20
N LYS A 19 -9.43 -5.38 -6.25
CA LYS A 19 -8.52 -4.22 -6.14
C LYS A 19 -9.14 -3.12 -5.27
N SER A 20 -8.39 -2.57 -4.31
CA SER A 20 -8.90 -1.46 -3.49
C SER A 20 -9.27 -0.25 -4.32
N LYS A 21 -10.35 0.43 -3.92
CA LYS A 21 -10.77 1.72 -4.45
C LYS A 21 -11.66 2.47 -3.45
N ILE A 22 -11.71 3.79 -3.59
CA ILE A 22 -12.79 4.61 -3.04
C ILE A 22 -13.93 4.55 -4.06
N ALA A 23 -15.02 3.86 -3.71
CA ALA A 23 -16.14 3.55 -4.60
C ALA A 23 -17.09 4.74 -4.77
N SER A 24 -17.28 5.51 -3.70
CA SER A 24 -18.04 6.76 -3.67
C SER A 24 -17.30 7.78 -2.79
N LEU A 25 -17.40 9.07 -3.13
CA LEU A 25 -16.94 10.19 -2.32
C LEU A 25 -17.90 11.35 -2.58
N ALA A 26 -18.58 11.81 -1.55
CA ALA A 26 -19.60 12.84 -1.60
C ALA A 26 -19.35 13.93 -0.55
N GLY A 27 -19.65 15.17 -0.95
CA GLY A 27 -19.72 16.31 -0.03
C GLY A 27 -21.13 16.54 0.52
N PRO A 28 -21.32 17.59 1.32
CA PRO A 28 -22.61 17.95 1.89
C PRO A 28 -23.64 18.28 0.80
N GLU A 29 -24.91 17.96 1.05
CA GLU A 29 -26.00 18.24 0.09
C GLU A 29 -26.24 19.74 -0.15
N ALA A 30 -25.88 20.57 0.82
CA ALA A 30 -26.00 22.02 0.78
C ALA A 30 -24.64 22.73 0.71
N ALA A 31 -24.64 23.95 0.18
CA ALA A 31 -23.50 24.85 0.22
C ALA A 31 -23.01 25.11 1.66
N VAL A 32 -21.70 25.14 1.86
CA VAL A 32 -21.13 25.31 3.21
C VAL A 32 -20.90 26.79 3.50
N ALA A 33 -21.54 27.28 4.56
CA ALA A 33 -21.30 28.63 5.05
C ALA A 33 -19.98 28.70 5.87
N PRO A 34 -19.26 29.83 5.87
CA PRO A 34 -18.08 30.02 6.69
C PRO A 34 -18.35 29.75 8.18
N GLY A 35 -17.47 29.01 8.84
CA GLY A 35 -17.60 28.61 10.24
C GLY A 35 -18.61 27.48 10.52
N ALA A 36 -19.34 27.00 9.52
CA ALA A 36 -20.27 25.87 9.65
C ALA A 36 -19.55 24.52 9.61
N SER A 37 -20.23 23.48 10.09
CA SER A 37 -19.79 22.09 9.97
C SER A 37 -20.42 21.46 8.73
N ALA A 38 -19.63 20.74 7.94
CA ALA A 38 -20.04 19.98 6.77
C ALA A 38 -19.70 18.50 6.96
N ALA A 39 -20.65 17.64 6.61
CA ALA A 39 -20.45 16.20 6.58
C ALA A 39 -19.96 15.76 5.20
N PHE A 40 -18.88 15.00 5.16
CA PHE A 40 -18.33 14.35 3.98
C PHE A 40 -18.37 12.85 4.17
N THR A 41 -18.81 12.12 3.15
CA THR A 41 -18.99 10.67 3.19
C THR A 41 -18.27 10.01 2.03
N TRP A 42 -17.74 8.82 2.28
CA TRP A 42 -17.17 7.96 1.25
C TRP A 42 -17.35 6.49 1.64
N GLU A 43 -17.28 5.63 0.62
CA GLU A 43 -17.25 4.18 0.78
C GLU A 43 -15.98 3.63 0.14
N THR A 44 -15.29 2.75 0.85
CA THR A 44 -14.14 2.01 0.32
C THR A 44 -14.54 0.59 -0.04
N GLN A 45 -13.97 0.06 -1.12
CA GLN A 45 -13.94 -1.38 -1.40
C GLN A 45 -12.50 -1.85 -1.26
N GLY A 46 -12.28 -2.94 -0.52
CA GLY A 46 -10.95 -3.45 -0.15
C GLY A 46 -10.62 -3.25 1.34
N TYR A 47 -9.42 -3.63 1.75
CA TYR A 47 -8.91 -3.47 3.11
C TYR A 47 -7.65 -2.59 3.10
N GLY A 48 -7.56 -1.65 4.05
CA GLY A 48 -6.44 -0.72 4.13
C GLY A 48 -6.63 0.39 5.16
N GLU A 49 -5.60 1.20 5.33
CA GLU A 49 -5.59 2.39 6.18
C GLU A 49 -6.10 3.61 5.41
N GLN A 50 -6.87 4.47 6.08
CA GLN A 50 -7.52 5.63 5.47
C GLN A 50 -6.98 6.94 6.06
N PHE A 51 -6.64 7.89 5.19
CA PHE A 51 -6.09 9.19 5.53
C PHE A 51 -6.84 10.30 4.80
N CYS A 52 -7.08 11.42 5.48
CA CYS A 52 -7.71 12.59 4.88
C CYS A 52 -6.75 13.77 4.86
N TYR A 53 -6.83 14.57 3.80
CA TYR A 53 -6.13 15.84 3.66
C TYR A 53 -7.14 16.91 3.28
N VAL A 54 -7.07 18.07 3.95
CA VAL A 54 -7.83 19.27 3.61
C VAL A 54 -6.83 20.35 3.21
N ASP A 55 -6.96 20.88 2.00
CA ASP A 55 -6.01 21.84 1.41
C ASP A 55 -4.55 21.35 1.46
N GLY A 56 -4.34 20.04 1.33
CA GLY A 56 -3.04 19.36 1.47
C GLY A 56 -2.56 19.12 2.91
N ALA A 57 -3.23 19.67 3.93
CA ALA A 57 -2.92 19.41 5.34
C ALA A 57 -3.62 18.13 5.83
N ARG A 58 -2.85 17.19 6.39
CA ARG A 58 -3.39 15.93 6.93
C ARG A 58 -4.28 16.19 8.14
N ILE A 59 -5.45 15.55 8.17
CA ILE A 59 -6.40 15.56 9.29
C ILE A 59 -6.78 14.13 9.69
N ALA A 60 -7.35 14.00 10.89
CA ALA A 60 -7.84 12.74 11.44
C ALA A 60 -9.07 12.98 12.32
N ASN A 61 -10.04 12.06 12.28
CA ASN A 61 -11.24 12.04 13.15
C ASN A 61 -11.44 10.71 13.89
N SER A 62 -10.59 9.71 13.62
CA SER A 62 -10.54 8.44 14.37
C SER A 62 -9.98 8.61 15.78
N ALA A 63 -10.21 7.61 16.64
CA ALA A 63 -9.73 7.62 18.02
C ALA A 63 -8.19 7.60 18.15
N ASP A 64 -7.48 7.02 17.17
CA ASP A 64 -6.01 6.98 17.17
C ASP A 64 -5.34 8.28 16.70
N ARG A 65 -6.12 9.24 16.18
CA ARG A 65 -5.67 10.54 15.66
C ARG A 65 -4.69 10.45 14.48
N ILE A 66 -4.60 9.30 13.83
CA ILE A 66 -3.75 9.00 12.68
C ILE A 66 -4.64 8.79 11.46
N HIS A 67 -5.74 8.05 11.61
CA HIS A 67 -6.64 7.68 10.52
C HIS A 67 -7.86 8.60 10.35
N CYS A 68 -8.51 8.47 9.21
CA CYS A 68 -9.74 9.16 8.87
C CYS A 68 -10.86 8.15 8.59
N GLU A 69 -12.03 8.39 9.16
CA GLU A 69 -13.21 7.54 9.08
C GLU A 69 -14.39 8.30 8.46
N SER A 70 -15.17 7.63 7.62
CA SER A 70 -16.44 8.14 7.08
C SER A 70 -17.55 7.91 8.13
N PRO A 71 -18.36 8.92 8.50
CA PRO A 71 -18.38 10.29 7.99
C PRO A 71 -17.36 11.23 8.65
N LEU A 72 -16.77 12.13 7.86
CA LEU A 72 -15.96 13.25 8.36
C LEU A 72 -16.84 14.48 8.55
N ASN A 73 -16.92 14.99 9.78
CA ASN A 73 -17.54 16.27 10.09
C ASN A 73 -16.43 17.34 10.17
N LEU A 74 -16.28 18.14 9.11
CA LEU A 74 -15.26 19.17 9.00
C LEU A 74 -15.87 20.55 9.21
N ARG A 75 -15.25 21.37 10.07
CA ARG A 75 -15.62 22.78 10.23
C ARG A 75 -14.82 23.64 9.25
N VAL A 76 -15.50 24.31 8.33
CA VAL A 76 -14.87 25.12 7.28
C VAL A 76 -14.55 26.51 7.84
N ALA A 77 -13.30 26.96 7.70
CA ALA A 77 -12.82 28.18 8.36
C ALA A 77 -13.33 29.46 7.69
N ASP A 78 -13.41 29.48 6.36
CA ASP A 78 -13.71 30.67 5.57
C ASP A 78 -14.65 30.36 4.38
N ALA A 79 -14.77 31.29 3.43
CA ALA A 79 -15.69 31.20 2.28
C ALA A 79 -15.01 30.65 1.00
N GLY A 80 -13.75 30.25 1.10
CA GLY A 80 -12.89 29.86 0.00
C GLY A 80 -13.29 28.57 -0.70
N ASN A 81 -12.49 28.24 -1.72
CA ASN A 81 -12.54 26.95 -2.38
C ASN A 81 -11.51 26.04 -1.70
N HIS A 82 -12.00 24.98 -1.07
CA HIS A 82 -11.16 24.01 -0.36
C HIS A 82 -11.12 22.68 -1.13
N THR A 83 -10.08 21.88 -0.89
CA THR A 83 -10.03 20.47 -1.30
C THR A 83 -10.21 19.55 -0.11
N LEU A 84 -10.96 18.46 -0.31
CA LEU A 84 -10.88 17.27 0.54
C LEU A 84 -10.33 16.13 -0.31
N GLU A 85 -9.31 15.46 0.20
CA GLU A 85 -8.64 14.34 -0.44
C GLU A 85 -8.65 13.16 0.52
N VAL A 86 -9.16 12.03 0.07
CA VAL A 86 -9.19 10.76 0.81
C VAL A 86 -8.22 9.81 0.15
N VAL A 87 -7.26 9.30 0.93
CA VAL A 87 -6.22 8.35 0.51
C VAL A 87 -6.44 7.04 1.25
N LEU A 88 -6.54 5.93 0.49
CA LEU A 88 -6.58 4.57 1.00
C LEU A 88 -5.26 3.88 0.67
N LEU A 89 -4.57 3.41 1.70
CA LEU A 89 -3.38 2.56 1.60
C LEU A 89 -3.81 1.10 1.80
N ASP A 90 -3.90 0.36 0.70
CA ASP A 90 -4.23 -1.07 0.66
C ASP A 90 -3.23 -1.90 1.47
N VAL A 91 -3.67 -3.00 2.09
CA VAL A 91 -2.80 -4.01 2.73
C VAL A 91 -1.72 -4.59 1.78
N CYS A 92 -1.93 -4.50 0.47
CA CYS A 92 -0.96 -4.82 -0.58
C CYS A 92 0.06 -3.69 -0.87
N GLY A 93 0.07 -2.60 -0.10
CA GLY A 93 0.95 -1.44 -0.29
C GLY A 93 0.58 -0.57 -1.50
N GLN A 94 -0.63 -0.71 -2.05
CA GLN A 94 -1.12 0.11 -3.15
C GLN A 94 -1.84 1.35 -2.61
N THR A 95 -1.51 2.52 -3.14
CA THR A 95 -2.18 3.77 -2.78
C THR A 95 -3.23 4.11 -3.82
N VAL A 96 -4.49 4.26 -3.40
CA VAL A 96 -5.58 4.78 -4.23
C VAL A 96 -6.21 5.98 -3.53
N ALA A 97 -6.57 7.01 -4.28
CA ALA A 97 -7.06 8.23 -3.68
C ALA A 97 -8.03 8.98 -4.59
N ASN A 98 -9.06 9.57 -3.98
CA ASN A 98 -10.06 10.40 -4.63
C ASN A 98 -10.13 11.74 -3.88
N GLY A 99 -10.51 12.80 -4.56
CA GLY A 99 -10.76 14.09 -3.91
C GLY A 99 -12.03 14.75 -4.42
N LEU A 100 -12.42 15.84 -3.75
CA LEU A 100 -13.44 16.78 -4.17
C LEU A 100 -13.00 18.22 -3.90
N PHE A 101 -13.61 19.16 -4.61
CA PHE A 101 -13.58 20.59 -4.27
C PHE A 101 -14.88 20.94 -3.58
N PHE A 102 -14.84 21.78 -2.55
CA PHE A 102 -16.02 22.29 -1.86
C PHE A 102 -15.90 23.77 -1.48
N GLY A 103 -17.04 24.40 -1.20
CA GLY A 103 -17.12 25.77 -0.72
C GLY A 103 -18.56 26.28 -0.63
N SER A 104 -18.70 27.61 -0.71
CA SER A 104 -19.99 28.32 -0.64
C SER A 104 -20.93 28.09 -1.85
N TRP A 105 -20.47 27.39 -2.88
CA TRP A 105 -21.25 26.99 -4.07
C TRP A 105 -21.68 25.51 -4.05
N GLY A 106 -21.35 24.76 -3.00
CA GLY A 106 -21.55 23.31 -2.93
C GLY A 106 -20.23 22.55 -3.09
N TRP A 107 -20.24 21.42 -3.80
CA TRP A 107 -19.06 20.59 -4.04
C TRP A 107 -19.07 19.93 -5.42
N ARG A 108 -17.90 19.44 -5.86
CA ARG A 108 -17.76 18.60 -7.07
C ARG A 108 -16.57 17.64 -6.96
N PRO A 109 -16.58 16.46 -7.60
CA PRO A 109 -15.42 15.57 -7.64
C PRO A 109 -14.16 16.22 -8.25
N ASN A 110 -13.00 15.94 -7.67
CA ASN A 110 -11.69 16.31 -8.21
C ASN A 110 -11.11 15.16 -9.03
N ILE A 111 -11.52 15.09 -10.30
CA ILE A 111 -11.15 14.02 -11.24
C ILE A 111 -9.63 14.03 -11.58
N ARG A 112 -8.92 15.13 -11.28
CA ARG A 112 -7.47 15.26 -11.53
C ARG A 112 -6.59 14.88 -10.34
N PHE A 113 -7.18 14.42 -9.24
CA PHE A 113 -6.38 14.08 -8.06
C PHE A 113 -5.45 12.90 -8.36
N THR A 114 -4.16 13.09 -8.07
CA THR A 114 -3.13 12.06 -8.17
C THR A 114 -2.64 11.79 -6.74
N PRO A 115 -2.70 10.54 -6.24
CA PRO A 115 -2.29 10.24 -4.88
C PRO A 115 -0.84 10.72 -4.63
N PRO A 116 -0.54 11.32 -3.45
CA PRO A 116 0.84 11.49 -3.05
C PRO A 116 1.52 10.11 -2.98
N ALA A 117 2.79 10.04 -3.35
CA ALA A 117 3.54 8.79 -3.25
C ALA A 117 3.54 8.29 -1.80
N PRO A 118 3.36 6.97 -1.55
CA PRO A 118 3.37 6.44 -0.19
C PRO A 118 4.68 6.79 0.51
N PRO A 119 4.65 7.09 1.82
CA PRO A 119 5.87 7.37 2.57
C PRO A 119 6.81 6.16 2.48
N PRO A 120 8.14 6.37 2.35
CA PRO A 120 9.08 5.26 2.36
C PRO A 120 8.93 4.48 3.67
N PRO A 121 9.05 3.15 3.65
CA PRO A 121 9.00 2.35 4.87
C PRO A 121 10.09 2.84 5.84
N PRO A 122 9.83 2.84 7.15
CA PRO A 122 10.82 3.25 8.13
C PRO A 122 12.06 2.36 7.98
N VAL A 123 13.21 2.98 7.71
CA VAL A 123 14.51 2.30 7.74
C VAL A 123 14.83 1.95 9.18
N ASP A 124 14.84 0.66 9.49
CA ASP A 124 15.28 0.16 10.79
C ASP A 124 16.71 0.67 11.07
N ALA A 125 16.86 1.44 12.16
CA ALA A 125 18.14 2.01 12.59
C ALA A 125 19.07 0.96 13.25
N SER A 126 19.10 -0.26 12.71
CA SER A 126 19.95 -1.39 13.10
C SER A 126 21.13 -1.60 12.13
N GLY A 127 21.48 -0.56 11.37
CA GLY A 127 22.70 -0.48 10.56
C GLY A 127 23.81 0.32 11.25
N ALA A 128 24.40 -0.23 12.32
CA ALA A 128 25.60 0.36 12.92
C ALA A 128 26.73 0.41 11.86
N ALA A 129 27.37 1.58 11.74
CA ALA A 129 28.33 1.84 10.67
C ALA A 129 29.55 0.90 10.72
N VAL A 130 29.68 0.03 9.71
CA VAL A 130 30.96 -0.58 9.37
C VAL A 130 31.65 0.35 8.38
N ALA A 131 32.71 1.03 8.83
CA ALA A 131 33.50 1.92 8.00
C ALA A 131 34.11 1.17 6.80
N PRO A 132 34.27 1.82 5.63
CA PRO A 132 34.93 1.21 4.48
C PRO A 132 36.43 1.05 4.79
N ALA A 133 36.83 -0.15 5.22
CA ALA A 133 38.24 -0.52 5.31
C ALA A 133 38.86 -0.50 3.90
N ALA A 134 39.95 0.25 3.76
CA ALA A 134 40.61 0.47 2.47
C ALA A 134 41.12 -0.84 1.84
N MET A 135 41.14 -0.87 0.50
CA MET A 135 41.68 -1.98 -0.27
C MET A 135 43.17 -2.22 0.01
N PRO A 136 43.61 -3.48 0.17
CA PRO A 136 44.99 -3.87 -0.07
C PRO A 136 45.24 -4.03 -1.57
N ALA A 137 46.28 -3.36 -2.09
CA ALA A 137 46.79 -3.57 -3.44
C ALA A 137 47.43 -4.97 -3.59
N PRO A 138 47.52 -5.54 -4.81
CA PRO A 138 47.97 -6.92 -5.01
C PRO A 138 49.49 -7.05 -4.85
N LEU A 139 49.94 -7.92 -3.95
CA LEU A 139 51.33 -8.39 -3.87
C LEU A 139 51.46 -9.83 -4.42
N ALA A 140 52.65 -10.10 -4.96
CA ALA A 140 52.86 -11.14 -5.96
C ALA A 140 52.89 -12.59 -5.42
N ARG A 141 52.74 -13.52 -6.37
CA ARG A 141 52.98 -14.97 -6.21
C ARG A 141 54.26 -15.28 -5.42
N PRO A 142 54.28 -16.43 -4.75
CA PRO A 142 55.20 -17.48 -5.21
C PRO A 142 54.43 -18.70 -5.73
N ALA A 143 54.91 -19.24 -6.86
CA ALA A 143 54.47 -20.55 -7.31
C ALA A 143 55.22 -21.64 -6.55
N ASN A 144 54.54 -22.68 -6.09
CA ASN A 144 55.18 -23.97 -5.90
C ASN A 144 54.31 -25.11 -6.44
N ARG A 145 54.95 -26.03 -7.16
CA ARG A 145 54.32 -27.15 -7.88
C ARG A 145 54.54 -28.44 -7.10
N THR A 146 53.46 -29.08 -6.66
CA THR A 146 53.35 -30.55 -6.52
C THR A 146 51.91 -30.93 -6.15
N ARG A 147 51.35 -32.11 -6.48
CA ARG A 147 51.57 -33.08 -7.58
C ARG A 147 50.51 -34.18 -7.42
N ARG A 148 49.52 -34.28 -8.34
CA ARG A 148 48.51 -35.38 -8.43
C ARG A 148 47.65 -35.51 -7.14
N GLU A 149 46.39 -35.95 -7.17
CA GLU A 149 45.79 -37.09 -7.88
C GLU A 149 44.37 -36.81 -8.40
N SER A 150 43.83 -37.77 -9.16
CA SER A 150 42.55 -37.68 -9.86
C SER A 150 41.61 -38.81 -9.43
N ALA A 151 40.38 -38.49 -9.02
CA ALA A 151 39.19 -39.36 -9.06
C ALA A 151 37.94 -38.44 -9.02
N ALA A 152 37.07 -38.35 -10.03
CA ALA A 152 36.25 -39.35 -10.73
C ALA A 152 34.91 -39.67 -10.02
N GLY A 153 33.79 -39.40 -10.71
CA GLY A 153 32.40 -39.51 -10.22
C GLY A 153 31.60 -38.26 -10.62
N SER A 154 30.82 -38.19 -11.70
CA SER A 154 29.71 -39.08 -12.16
C SER A 154 28.62 -39.19 -11.08
N ALA A 155 27.35 -38.81 -11.26
CA ALA A 155 26.63 -38.21 -12.41
C ALA A 155 25.53 -37.25 -11.85
N LYS A 156 24.31 -37.00 -12.36
CA LYS A 156 23.48 -37.53 -13.47
C LYS A 156 22.42 -36.49 -13.85
N ARG A 157 22.02 -36.39 -15.14
CA ARG A 157 20.85 -35.59 -15.61
C ARG A 157 19.53 -36.27 -15.21
N TRP A 158 18.44 -35.52 -15.03
CA TRP A 158 17.08 -35.90 -15.48
C TRP A 158 16.27 -34.67 -15.96
N ARG A 159 15.27 -34.92 -16.81
CA ARG A 159 14.42 -33.95 -17.56
C ARG A 159 12.94 -34.12 -17.19
N ALA A 160 12.10 -33.27 -17.81
CA ALA A 160 10.62 -33.29 -17.92
C ALA A 160 9.91 -32.43 -16.85
N ALA A 161 9.07 -31.44 -17.18
CA ALA A 161 8.02 -31.28 -18.19
C ALA A 161 6.68 -31.93 -17.79
N GLY A 162 5.61 -31.13 -17.80
CA GLY A 162 4.24 -31.54 -17.50
C GLY A 162 3.32 -30.33 -17.35
N ALA A 163 2.35 -30.21 -18.25
CA ALA A 163 1.27 -29.22 -18.19
C ALA A 163 -0.05 -29.95 -17.87
N THR A 164 -1.06 -29.24 -17.34
CA THR A 164 -2.49 -29.42 -17.68
C THR A 164 -3.36 -28.35 -17.01
N ALA A 165 -4.58 -28.15 -17.54
CA ALA A 165 -5.55 -27.16 -17.11
C ALA A 165 -6.83 -27.78 -16.52
N LEU A 166 -7.52 -27.02 -15.68
CA LEU A 166 -8.92 -27.20 -15.22
C LEU A 166 -9.51 -25.78 -15.15
N ALA A 167 -10.55 -25.38 -15.90
CA ALA A 167 -11.92 -25.90 -16.04
C ALA A 167 -12.83 -25.57 -14.84
N GLY A 168 -13.88 -24.77 -15.07
CA GLY A 168 -14.92 -24.48 -14.08
C GLY A 168 -15.59 -23.11 -14.23
N ALA A 169 -16.61 -23.01 -15.09
CA ALA A 169 -17.55 -21.89 -15.10
C ALA A 169 -18.98 -22.43 -15.20
N ALA A 170 -19.78 -22.22 -14.15
CA ALA A 170 -21.17 -22.64 -14.09
C ALA A 170 -22.07 -21.52 -14.64
N ALA A 171 -23.06 -21.89 -15.45
CA ALA A 171 -24.16 -21.01 -15.83
C ALA A 171 -25.46 -21.59 -15.28
N LEU A 172 -25.98 -20.98 -14.22
CA LEU A 172 -27.31 -21.28 -13.68
C LEU A 172 -28.15 -20.01 -13.90
N ALA A 173 -29.09 -20.06 -14.84
CA ALA A 173 -30.00 -18.96 -15.14
C ALA A 173 -31.44 -19.45 -14.96
N LEU A 174 -32.15 -18.85 -14.01
CA LEU A 174 -33.54 -19.12 -13.68
C LEU A 174 -34.19 -17.82 -13.19
N ALA A 175 -35.47 -17.60 -13.53
CA ALA A 175 -36.32 -16.46 -13.14
C ALA A 175 -35.85 -15.07 -13.69
N LEU A 176 -36.67 -14.30 -14.41
CA LEU A 176 -38.12 -14.10 -14.41
C LEU A 176 -38.58 -13.52 -15.76
#